data_AF-A0A9N9VJ19-F1
#
_entry.id   AF-A0A9N9VJ19-F1
#
_cell.length_a   1.000
_cell.length_b   1.000
_cell.length_c   1.000
_cell.angle_alpha   90.00
_cell.angle_beta   90.00
_cell.angle_gamma   90.00
#
_symmetry.space_group_name_H-M   'P 1'
#
loop_
_entity.id
_entity.type
_entity.pdbx_description
1 polymer ?
#
loop_
_entity_poly.entity_id
_entity_poly.type
_entity_poly.pdbx_seq_one_letter_code
_entity_poly.pdbx_strand_id
1 'polypeptide(L)'
;KEHHITLDTPASPEEIKHKLTSEEQGLLISLLLHISGGNLEDSSLWDMVRSHALLMHSSDNFTDVWLRYKLRDGQTELAKRMFQEAKNDGLNFAFSTPVASINQSASGDGPVVIRTDNNQTFQGRKVISTIPLNVLKKVQFSPPLSQRRQEAINIGHINHMTKVHADVSNKELERWNGMRFPGHLMYGYADGVLPNGDVHIVAFGKDDRETFIPENDANKTIDALNDLHPMHVKRLLLHNWSTDPYSQGGPAWWRPGYMSKYQDELQSRHGNILFASADWAHGWRAAIDGALEQGTLNARTAFQENNNVRPSRLDTLRLVPHTMPSTGDHTSKPAGGIKIINASLFRMGTKSMAEASTILGYRTHHAIDDPSTVPWHLIEEAAEGKWPDVPGARPRRPYTRPDWDVIWGSYDVVTDVASPFTMDLAHAYLDAIFVVVQRDFDSWWSSFESEVLGWCFFRGAQALVTIFSIFGLRSGNALRKCFLGFFHAKSIEEIKSNARGAYDRYYDDVRRLIPEERRLEHKLEAGWAPLCAFLGKEIPDVPFPRLNDRAAHTAHSRANFRNSLSLVVRNVLYWVVGVVFVGYLAWYLQGHLFSRD
;
A
#
# COMPACT_ATOMS: atom_id res chain seq x y z
N LYS A 1 28.81 1.85 22.88
CA LYS A 1 27.57 2.52 23.30
C LYS A 1 26.69 2.59 22.06
N GLU A 2 25.78 1.64 21.88
CA GLU A 2 24.76 1.72 20.83
C GLU A 2 23.84 2.87 21.21
N HIS A 3 23.92 3.98 20.49
CA HIS A 3 22.95 5.06 20.63
C HIS A 3 21.65 4.58 19.98
N HIS A 4 20.68 4.16 20.79
CA HIS A 4 19.32 4.00 20.32
C HIS A 4 18.79 5.39 19.97
N ILE A 5 18.82 5.76 18.69
CA ILE A 5 18.09 6.91 18.18
C ILE A 5 16.62 6.60 18.44
N THR A 6 16.03 7.23 19.45
CA THR A 6 14.57 7.23 19.59
C THR A 6 14.00 8.00 18.41
N LEU A 7 13.02 7.46 17.72
CA LEU A 7 12.43 8.09 16.53
C LEU A 7 11.71 9.43 16.85
N ASP A 8 11.60 9.74 18.13
CA ASP A 8 11.07 10.97 18.70
C ASP A 8 12.13 12.06 18.90
N THR A 9 13.19 12.09 18.07
CA THR A 9 14.25 13.11 18.12
C THR A 9 14.06 14.21 17.05
N PRO A 10 14.70 15.38 17.27
CA PRO A 10 14.85 16.41 16.24
C PRO A 10 15.62 15.89 15.01
N ALA A 11 15.33 16.46 13.83
CA ALA A 11 16.02 16.17 12.57
C ALA A 11 17.43 16.82 12.48
N SER A 12 18.13 16.95 13.61
CA SER A 12 19.42 17.61 13.67
C SER A 12 20.54 16.70 13.12
N PRO A 13 21.38 17.19 12.18
CA PRO A 13 22.49 16.41 11.65
C PRO A 13 23.73 16.42 12.57
N GLU A 14 23.68 17.03 13.76
CA GLU A 14 24.86 17.17 14.63
C GLU A 14 25.55 15.84 14.97
N GLU A 15 24.78 14.75 15.10
CA GLU A 15 25.33 13.41 15.35
C GLU A 15 26.17 12.87 14.18
N ILE A 16 25.85 13.26 12.95
CA ILE A 16 26.54 12.81 11.72
C ILE A 16 27.44 13.89 11.11
N LYS A 17 27.50 15.08 11.70
CA LYS A 17 28.27 16.22 11.20
C LYS A 17 29.74 15.89 10.94
N HIS A 18 30.35 15.06 11.78
CA HIS A 18 31.73 14.58 11.62
C HIS A 18 31.94 13.70 10.37
N LYS A 19 30.87 13.23 9.73
CA LYS A 19 30.89 12.42 8.50
C LYS A 19 30.67 13.25 7.23
N LEU A 20 30.36 14.54 7.36
CA LEU A 20 29.97 15.41 6.26
C LEU A 20 31.01 16.51 6.06
N THR A 21 31.30 16.82 4.81
CA THR A 21 31.95 18.07 4.43
C THR A 21 31.03 19.26 4.74
N SER A 22 31.60 20.48 4.77
CA SER A 22 30.81 21.69 4.97
C SER A 22 29.74 21.89 3.88
N GLU A 23 30.05 21.48 2.64
CA GLU A 23 29.11 21.53 1.51
C GLU A 23 27.97 20.53 1.70
N GLU A 24 28.27 19.27 2.01
CA GLU A 24 27.27 18.24 2.30
C GLU A 24 26.38 18.63 3.49
N GLN A 25 26.97 19.24 4.52
CA GLN A 25 26.21 19.75 5.67
C GLN A 25 25.24 20.85 5.24
N GLY A 26 25.70 21.83 4.44
CA GLY A 26 24.86 22.90 3.94
C GLY A 26 23.70 22.41 3.06
N LEU A 27 23.98 21.45 2.17
CA LEU A 27 22.99 20.81 1.31
C LEU A 27 21.96 20.02 2.14
N LEU A 28 22.42 19.20 3.09
CA LEU A 28 21.53 18.42 3.95
C LEU A 28 20.62 19.34 4.78
N ILE A 29 21.18 20.36 5.41
CA ILE A 29 20.39 21.31 6.21
C ILE A 29 19.37 22.06 5.34
N SER A 30 19.78 22.52 4.16
CA SER A 30 18.86 23.14 3.20
C SER A 30 17.70 22.22 2.84
N LEU A 31 17.99 20.94 2.52
CA LEU A 31 16.97 19.95 2.19
C LEU A 31 16.00 19.70 3.36
N LEU A 32 16.53 19.50 4.58
CA LEU A 32 15.72 19.21 5.76
C LEU A 32 14.77 20.37 6.11
N LEU A 33 15.26 21.60 6.02
CA LEU A 33 14.48 22.81 6.36
C LEU A 33 13.48 23.16 5.26
N HIS A 34 13.82 22.95 3.98
CA HIS A 34 12.87 23.06 2.87
C HIS A 34 11.69 22.08 3.03
N ILE A 35 11.98 20.80 3.31
CA ILE A 35 10.94 19.76 3.40
C ILE A 35 10.07 19.97 4.64
N SER A 36 10.68 20.22 5.80
CA SER A 36 9.94 20.39 7.05
C SER A 36 9.19 21.71 7.15
N GLY A 37 9.70 22.76 6.49
CA GLY A 37 9.18 24.12 6.59
C GLY A 37 9.27 24.72 7.99
N GLY A 38 10.10 24.15 8.87
CA GLY A 38 10.28 24.57 10.25
C GLY A 38 11.75 24.81 10.60
N ASN A 39 12.14 24.53 11.85
CA ASN A 39 13.53 24.60 12.30
C ASN A 39 14.06 23.19 12.65
N LEU A 40 15.38 23.00 12.70
CA LEU A 40 15.98 21.67 12.91
C LEU A 40 15.59 21.07 14.26
N GLU A 41 15.47 21.91 15.29
CA GLU A 41 15.17 21.53 16.67
C GLU A 41 13.72 21.05 16.82
N ASP A 42 12.83 21.64 16.05
CA ASP A 42 11.39 21.42 16.14
C ASP A 42 10.88 20.41 15.12
N SER A 43 11.69 20.03 14.12
CA SER A 43 11.30 19.10 13.05
C SER A 43 11.55 17.66 13.45
N SER A 44 10.54 16.80 13.35
CA SER A 44 10.70 15.37 13.65
C SER A 44 11.60 14.67 12.62
N LEU A 45 12.59 13.92 13.12
CA LEU A 45 13.37 12.99 12.31
C LEU A 45 12.50 11.84 11.77
N TRP A 46 11.46 11.44 12.49
CA TRP A 46 10.57 10.36 12.06
C TRP A 46 9.90 10.66 10.71
N ASP A 47 9.38 11.87 10.51
CA ASP A 47 8.74 12.21 9.23
C ASP A 47 9.75 12.22 8.07
N MET A 48 11.04 12.48 8.35
CA MET A 48 12.10 12.33 7.35
C MET A 48 12.35 10.87 7.02
N VAL A 49 12.49 10.01 8.03
CA VAL A 49 12.68 8.56 7.86
C VAL A 49 11.48 7.93 7.13
N ARG A 50 10.26 8.32 7.49
CA ARG A 50 9.02 7.91 6.81
C ARG A 50 9.06 8.31 5.34
N SER A 51 9.37 9.58 5.05
CA SER A 51 9.45 10.07 3.67
C SER A 51 10.52 9.32 2.88
N HIS A 52 11.67 9.04 3.47
CA HIS A 52 12.73 8.24 2.85
C HIS A 52 12.31 6.78 2.61
N ALA A 53 11.57 6.17 3.53
CA ALA A 53 11.01 4.82 3.33
C ALA A 53 10.03 4.78 2.15
N LEU A 54 9.18 5.81 2.02
CA LEU A 54 8.27 5.97 0.88
C LEU A 54 8.98 6.22 -0.45
N LEU A 55 10.22 6.74 -0.40
CA LEU A 55 11.14 6.80 -1.53
C LEU A 55 11.86 5.47 -1.81
N MET A 56 11.27 4.34 -1.41
CA MET A 56 11.87 3.01 -1.53
C MET A 56 13.26 2.91 -0.86
N HIS A 57 13.44 3.65 0.23
CA HIS A 57 14.71 3.75 0.95
C HIS A 57 15.89 4.23 0.11
N SER A 58 15.64 4.96 -0.98
CA SER A 58 16.71 5.57 -1.80
C SER A 58 16.42 7.04 -2.10
N SER A 59 17.43 7.87 -1.84
CA SER A 59 17.41 9.30 -2.19
C SER A 59 17.46 9.53 -3.70
N ASP A 60 17.89 8.53 -4.50
CA ASP A 60 17.88 8.62 -5.97
C ASP A 60 16.47 8.83 -6.53
N ASN A 61 15.45 8.36 -5.80
CA ASN A 61 14.05 8.50 -6.19
C ASN A 61 13.47 9.88 -5.85
N PHE A 62 14.20 10.75 -5.14
CA PHE A 62 13.69 12.04 -4.69
C PHE A 62 13.18 12.89 -5.84
N THR A 63 13.98 13.05 -6.90
CA THR A 63 13.59 13.84 -8.08
C THR A 63 12.34 13.26 -8.74
N ASP A 64 12.29 11.95 -8.95
CA ASP A 64 11.21 11.29 -9.70
C ASP A 64 9.88 11.32 -8.96
N VAL A 65 9.92 11.24 -7.63
CA VAL A 65 8.73 11.20 -6.79
C VAL A 65 8.25 12.60 -6.40
N TRP A 66 9.15 13.53 -6.08
CA TRP A 66 8.78 14.84 -5.54
C TRP A 66 8.77 15.99 -6.55
N LEU A 67 9.59 15.93 -7.61
CA LEU A 67 9.91 17.13 -8.39
C LEU A 67 9.69 16.99 -9.90
N ARG A 68 9.81 15.77 -10.46
CA ARG A 68 9.82 15.56 -11.91
C ARG A 68 8.47 15.83 -12.57
N TYR A 69 7.38 15.51 -11.89
CA TYR A 69 6.04 15.51 -12.47
C TYR A 69 5.12 16.52 -11.81
N LYS A 70 4.39 17.25 -12.65
CA LYS A 70 3.23 18.05 -12.27
C LYS A 70 2.11 17.81 -13.26
N LEU A 71 0.88 18.09 -12.85
CA LEU A 71 -0.27 18.00 -13.74
C LEU A 71 -0.20 19.13 -14.77
N ARG A 72 -0.24 18.76 -16.05
CA ARG A 72 -0.16 19.70 -17.19
C ARG A 72 -1.18 20.83 -17.09
N ASP A 73 -2.41 20.50 -16.68
CA ASP A 73 -3.52 21.45 -16.56
C ASP A 73 -3.66 22.06 -15.15
N GLY A 74 -2.69 21.77 -14.26
CA GLY A 74 -2.68 22.23 -12.88
C GLY A 74 -3.56 21.41 -11.92
N GLN A 75 -3.31 21.58 -10.61
CA GLN A 75 -4.01 20.85 -9.55
C GLN A 75 -5.51 21.19 -9.48
N THR A 76 -5.89 22.41 -9.85
CA THR A 76 -7.29 22.83 -9.90
C THR A 76 -8.12 21.98 -10.85
N GLU A 77 -7.54 21.51 -11.96
CA GLU A 77 -8.27 20.69 -12.93
C GLU A 77 -8.58 19.30 -12.38
N LEU A 78 -7.64 18.68 -11.65
CA LEU A 78 -7.92 17.42 -10.93
C LEU A 78 -9.06 17.61 -9.91
N ALA A 79 -9.00 18.67 -9.11
CA ALA A 79 -10.05 18.98 -8.14
C ALA A 79 -11.42 19.22 -8.79
N LYS A 80 -11.45 19.92 -9.95
CA LYS A 80 -12.67 20.14 -10.72
C LYS A 80 -13.28 18.85 -11.25
N ARG A 81 -12.46 17.91 -11.74
CA ARG A 81 -12.94 16.61 -12.24
C ARG A 81 -13.62 15.80 -11.13
N MET A 82 -12.98 15.70 -9.97
CA MET A 82 -13.57 15.05 -8.79
C MET A 82 -14.87 15.75 -8.34
N PHE A 83 -14.88 17.07 -8.33
CA PHE A 83 -16.08 17.84 -7.97
C PHE A 83 -17.22 17.65 -8.97
N GLN A 84 -16.92 17.61 -10.27
CA GLN A 84 -17.92 17.47 -11.31
C GLN A 84 -18.54 16.07 -11.33
N GLU A 85 -17.75 15.04 -11.08
CA GLU A 85 -18.25 13.67 -10.86
C GLU A 85 -19.25 13.64 -9.71
N ALA A 86 -18.88 14.15 -8.53
CA ALA A 86 -19.77 14.21 -7.38
C ALA A 86 -21.04 15.05 -7.65
N LYS A 87 -20.91 16.17 -8.38
CA LYS A 87 -22.05 16.99 -8.79
C LYS A 87 -23.02 16.24 -9.70
N ASN A 88 -22.51 15.45 -10.64
CA ASN A 88 -23.34 14.62 -11.51
C ASN A 88 -24.11 13.55 -10.71
N ASP A 89 -23.54 13.08 -9.59
CA ASP A 89 -24.19 12.16 -8.66
C ASP A 89 -25.11 12.84 -7.64
N GLY A 90 -25.37 14.14 -7.77
CA GLY A 90 -26.32 14.88 -6.95
C GLY A 90 -25.74 15.57 -5.71
N LEU A 91 -24.44 15.91 -5.72
CA LEU A 91 -23.80 16.67 -4.63
C LEU A 91 -24.50 18.02 -4.38
N ASN A 92 -24.94 18.22 -3.14
CA ASN A 92 -25.28 19.53 -2.60
C ASN A 92 -24.04 20.16 -1.97
N PHE A 93 -23.77 21.43 -2.27
CA PHE A 93 -22.56 22.13 -1.80
C PHE A 93 -22.85 23.58 -1.39
N ALA A 94 -22.02 24.12 -0.51
CA ALA A 94 -22.00 25.52 -0.13
C ALA A 94 -20.54 25.98 0.03
N PHE A 95 -20.11 26.91 -0.82
CA PHE A 95 -18.79 27.55 -0.72
C PHE A 95 -18.87 28.77 0.21
N SER A 96 -17.72 29.26 0.67
CA SER A 96 -17.65 30.46 1.52
C SER A 96 -18.54 30.37 2.76
N THR A 97 -18.58 29.18 3.38
CA THR A 97 -19.47 28.85 4.51
C THR A 97 -18.65 28.25 5.66
N PRO A 98 -17.85 29.07 6.38
CA PRO A 98 -16.97 28.58 7.43
C PRO A 98 -17.75 27.92 8.58
N VAL A 99 -17.31 26.74 8.98
CA VAL A 99 -17.90 26.02 10.12
C VAL A 99 -17.42 26.62 11.43
N ALA A 100 -18.34 26.97 12.32
CA ALA A 100 -18.05 27.49 13.66
C ALA A 100 -18.16 26.41 14.75
N SER A 101 -19.13 25.49 14.62
CA SER A 101 -19.29 24.39 15.57
C SER A 101 -19.87 23.13 14.96
N ILE A 102 -19.49 21.96 15.51
CA ILE A 102 -20.01 20.65 15.14
C ILE A 102 -20.50 19.94 16.41
N ASN A 103 -21.79 19.65 16.47
CA ASN A 103 -22.47 19.16 17.67
C ASN A 103 -23.17 17.83 17.39
N GLN A 104 -23.20 16.92 18.36
CA GLN A 104 -23.95 15.67 18.31
C GLN A 104 -24.42 15.27 19.72
N SER A 105 -25.35 14.33 19.83
CA SER A 105 -25.74 13.77 21.13
C SER A 105 -24.55 13.11 21.83
N ALA A 106 -24.50 13.19 23.16
CA ALA A 106 -23.50 12.48 23.97
C ALA A 106 -23.60 10.95 23.81
N SER A 107 -24.79 10.41 23.54
CA SER A 107 -24.99 8.99 23.24
C SER A 107 -24.54 8.61 21.82
N GLY A 108 -24.28 9.59 20.95
CA GLY A 108 -24.06 9.37 19.52
C GLY A 108 -25.34 9.09 18.73
N ASP A 109 -26.51 9.15 19.36
CA ASP A 109 -27.79 8.98 18.68
C ASP A 109 -28.24 10.28 18.00
N GLY A 110 -28.86 10.14 16.83
CA GLY A 110 -29.38 11.28 16.07
C GLY A 110 -28.33 11.97 15.17
N PRO A 111 -28.72 13.07 14.50
CA PRO A 111 -27.86 13.73 13.53
C PRO A 111 -26.73 14.52 14.20
N VAL A 112 -25.63 14.64 13.49
CA VAL A 112 -24.61 15.66 13.74
C VAL A 112 -25.13 16.98 13.17
N VAL A 113 -25.09 18.03 13.98
CA VAL A 113 -25.53 19.40 13.67
C VAL A 113 -24.30 20.28 13.50
N ILE A 114 -24.14 20.83 12.30
CA ILE A 114 -23.08 21.77 11.95
C ILE A 114 -23.67 23.18 11.94
N ARG A 115 -23.03 24.10 12.67
CA ARG A 115 -23.37 25.52 12.63
C ARG A 115 -22.19 26.32 12.08
N THR A 116 -22.48 27.23 11.18
CA THR A 116 -21.51 28.12 10.54
C THR A 116 -21.34 29.42 11.31
N ASP A 117 -20.36 30.23 10.93
CA ASP A 117 -20.13 31.56 11.50
C ASP A 117 -21.30 32.53 11.27
N ASN A 118 -22.00 32.41 10.14
CA ASN A 118 -23.21 33.17 9.81
C ASN A 118 -24.51 32.54 10.37
N ASN A 119 -24.40 31.60 11.31
CA ASN A 119 -25.52 30.90 11.97
C ASN A 119 -26.39 30.01 11.06
N GLN A 120 -25.99 29.72 9.83
CA GLN A 120 -26.61 28.65 9.05
C GLN A 120 -26.37 27.30 9.73
N THR A 121 -27.35 26.41 9.61
CA THR A 121 -27.32 25.09 10.24
C THR A 121 -27.52 24.00 9.20
N PHE A 122 -26.63 23.01 9.22
CA PHE A 122 -26.70 21.80 8.42
C PHE A 122 -26.78 20.59 9.33
N GLN A 123 -27.41 19.52 8.86
CA GLN A 123 -27.54 18.29 9.63
C GLN A 123 -27.22 17.10 8.75
N GLY A 124 -26.51 16.12 9.31
CA GLY A 124 -26.16 14.88 8.64
C GLY A 124 -26.09 13.73 9.63
N ARG A 125 -26.30 12.50 9.15
CA ARG A 125 -26.15 11.30 10.01
C ARG A 125 -24.69 11.09 10.43
N LYS A 126 -23.76 11.41 9.53
CA LYS A 126 -22.31 11.35 9.71
C LYS A 126 -21.70 12.62 9.15
N VAL A 127 -20.55 13.02 9.68
CA VAL A 127 -19.75 14.15 9.19
C VAL A 127 -18.33 13.67 8.95
N ILE A 128 -17.78 13.99 7.78
CA ILE A 128 -16.34 13.84 7.51
C ILE A 128 -15.74 15.24 7.61
N SER A 129 -14.92 15.46 8.63
CA SER A 129 -14.20 16.71 8.86
C SER A 129 -12.82 16.62 8.21
N THR A 130 -12.60 17.44 7.19
CA THR A 130 -11.31 17.59 6.50
C THR A 130 -10.56 18.86 6.88
N ILE A 131 -10.94 19.48 8.00
CA ILE A 131 -10.34 20.72 8.50
C ILE A 131 -8.88 20.43 8.90
N PRO A 132 -7.90 21.24 8.45
CA PRO A 132 -6.49 21.06 8.80
C PRO A 132 -6.24 21.14 10.30
N LEU A 133 -5.21 20.44 10.77
CA LEU A 133 -4.81 20.35 12.19
C LEU A 133 -4.67 21.75 12.83
N ASN A 134 -3.99 22.68 12.17
CA ASN A 134 -3.76 24.03 12.68
C ASN A 134 -5.03 24.91 12.71
N VAL A 135 -6.10 24.48 12.05
CA VAL A 135 -7.38 25.19 11.95
C VAL A 135 -8.42 24.63 12.92
N LEU A 136 -8.32 23.34 13.28
CA LEU A 136 -9.30 22.65 14.12
C LEU A 136 -9.60 23.36 15.45
N LYS A 137 -8.63 24.07 16.04
CA LYS A 137 -8.83 24.85 17.28
C LYS A 137 -9.89 25.96 17.17
N LYS A 138 -10.22 26.39 15.95
CA LYS A 138 -11.23 27.42 15.69
C LYS A 138 -12.66 26.86 15.67
N VAL A 139 -12.82 25.53 15.65
CA VAL A 139 -14.14 24.88 15.59
C VAL A 139 -14.50 24.32 16.95
N GLN A 140 -15.70 24.67 17.43
CA GLN A 140 -16.21 24.17 18.70
C GLN A 140 -16.87 22.81 18.50
N PHE A 141 -16.59 21.86 19.39
CA PHE A 141 -17.17 20.52 19.36
C PHE A 141 -18.00 20.24 20.61
N SER A 142 -19.19 19.68 20.44
CA SER A 142 -20.03 19.20 21.52
C SER A 142 -20.54 17.77 21.24
N PRO A 143 -20.26 16.77 22.10
CA PRO A 143 -19.40 16.84 23.28
C PRO A 143 -17.95 17.23 22.92
N PRO A 144 -17.14 17.72 23.89
CA PRO A 144 -15.77 18.12 23.62
C PRO A 144 -14.94 16.95 23.08
N LEU A 145 -13.95 17.25 22.24
CA LEU A 145 -12.97 16.27 21.76
C LEU A 145 -12.18 15.67 22.93
N SER A 146 -11.52 14.54 22.72
CA SER A 146 -10.66 13.94 23.75
C SER A 146 -9.57 14.94 24.19
N GLN A 147 -9.13 14.84 25.45
CA GLN A 147 -8.05 15.71 25.96
C GLN A 147 -6.76 15.59 25.13
N ARG A 148 -6.43 14.37 24.69
CA ARG A 148 -5.25 14.09 23.86
C ARG A 148 -5.35 14.78 22.50
N ARG A 149 -6.53 14.78 21.87
CA ARG A 149 -6.75 15.49 20.60
C ARG A 149 -6.70 17.00 20.78
N GLN A 150 -7.31 17.53 21.84
CA GLN A 150 -7.25 18.96 22.14
C GLN A 150 -5.80 19.43 22.34
N GLU A 151 -4.99 18.64 23.06
CA GLU A 151 -3.56 18.91 23.22
C GLU A 151 -2.83 18.97 21.86
N ALA A 152 -3.03 17.99 20.99
CA ALA A 152 -2.48 17.98 19.63
C ALA A 152 -2.89 19.24 18.85
N ILE A 153 -4.19 19.52 18.77
CA ILE A 153 -4.76 20.68 18.07
C ILE A 153 -4.18 22.01 18.59
N ASN A 154 -3.95 22.12 19.90
CA ASN A 154 -3.39 23.33 20.49
C ASN A 154 -1.90 23.51 20.15
N ILE A 155 -1.15 22.42 20.04
CA ILE A 155 0.26 22.45 19.63
C ILE A 155 0.39 22.75 18.12
N GLY A 156 -0.41 22.09 17.29
CA GLY A 156 -0.35 22.18 15.83
C GLY A 156 0.88 21.50 15.20
N HIS A 157 0.97 21.57 13.87
CA HIS A 157 2.17 21.22 13.10
C HIS A 157 3.02 22.47 12.85
N ILE A 158 4.31 22.27 12.58
CA ILE A 158 5.32 23.33 12.55
C ILE A 158 5.61 23.92 11.17
N ASN A 159 5.07 23.30 10.11
CA ASN A 159 5.40 23.72 8.76
C ASN A 159 4.79 25.10 8.45
N HIS A 160 5.65 26.11 8.40
CA HIS A 160 5.35 27.48 7.99
C HIS A 160 6.23 27.90 6.82
N MET A 161 6.47 26.95 5.91
CA MET A 161 7.27 27.13 4.70
C MET A 161 6.77 28.32 3.87
N THR A 162 7.71 28.98 3.20
CA THR A 162 7.45 30.05 2.23
C THR A 162 7.58 29.54 0.80
N LYS A 163 6.57 29.75 -0.06
CA LYS A 163 6.60 29.37 -1.48
C LYS A 163 6.55 30.62 -2.34
N VAL A 164 7.57 30.82 -3.16
CA VAL A 164 7.65 31.95 -4.08
C VAL A 164 7.69 31.41 -5.49
N HIS A 165 6.79 31.90 -6.34
CA HIS A 165 6.87 31.73 -7.77
C HIS A 165 7.36 33.03 -8.41
N ALA A 166 8.30 32.95 -9.34
CA ALA A 166 8.85 34.09 -10.03
C ALA A 166 8.98 33.81 -11.53
N ASP A 167 8.53 34.73 -12.37
CA ASP A 167 8.84 34.69 -13.80
C ASP A 167 10.01 35.61 -14.08
N VAL A 168 11.03 35.08 -14.77
CA VAL A 168 12.31 35.76 -14.99
C VAL A 168 12.66 35.82 -16.47
N SER A 169 13.31 36.90 -16.90
CA SER A 169 13.77 37.02 -18.30
C SER A 169 15.04 36.23 -18.63
N ASN A 170 15.70 35.68 -17.62
CA ASN A 170 16.94 34.91 -17.75
C ASN A 170 16.66 33.54 -18.40
N LYS A 171 16.82 33.44 -19.72
CA LYS A 171 16.55 32.21 -20.47
C LYS A 171 17.52 31.08 -20.11
N GLU A 172 18.74 31.42 -19.73
CA GLU A 172 19.76 30.49 -19.27
C GLU A 172 19.36 29.71 -18.01
N LEU A 173 18.36 30.20 -17.26
CA LEU A 173 17.87 29.54 -16.06
C LEU A 173 16.89 28.39 -16.35
N GLU A 174 16.55 28.10 -17.60
CA GLU A 174 15.61 27.00 -17.95
C GLU A 174 15.98 25.65 -17.30
N ARG A 175 17.27 25.39 -17.08
CA ARG A 175 17.78 24.15 -16.47
C ARG A 175 18.38 24.36 -15.08
N TRP A 176 18.10 25.49 -14.47
CA TRP A 176 18.65 25.86 -13.18
C TRP A 176 17.93 25.14 -12.04
N ASN A 177 18.72 24.66 -11.09
CA ASN A 177 18.29 24.32 -9.74
C ASN A 177 19.39 24.77 -8.77
N GLY A 178 19.01 25.16 -7.57
CA GLY A 178 19.93 25.74 -6.61
C GLY A 178 19.49 25.50 -5.18
N MET A 179 20.49 25.31 -4.33
CA MET A 179 20.34 25.24 -2.87
C MET A 179 21.25 26.29 -2.25
N ARG A 180 20.76 26.94 -1.20
CA ARG A 180 21.55 27.88 -0.41
C ARG A 180 21.26 27.72 1.07
N PHE A 181 22.32 27.71 1.86
CA PHE A 181 22.24 27.86 3.30
C PHE A 181 23.46 28.63 3.81
N PRO A 182 23.29 29.68 4.65
CA PRO A 182 22.02 30.26 5.09
C PRO A 182 21.34 31.14 4.03
N GLY A 183 20.02 31.33 4.12
CA GLY A 183 19.21 32.21 3.26
C GLY A 183 17.72 32.14 3.60
N HIS A 184 16.96 33.17 3.20
CA HIS A 184 15.49 33.21 3.35
C HIS A 184 14.80 32.16 2.47
N LEU A 185 15.28 32.01 1.23
CA LEU A 185 14.92 30.94 0.32
C LEU A 185 16.13 30.00 0.22
N MET A 186 15.88 28.70 0.35
CA MET A 186 16.92 27.70 0.57
C MET A 186 17.00 26.68 -0.55
N TYR A 187 15.91 26.50 -1.29
CA TYR A 187 15.84 25.62 -2.44
C TYR A 187 15.02 26.28 -3.56
N GLY A 188 15.47 26.16 -4.80
CA GLY A 188 14.71 26.64 -5.96
C GLY A 188 15.10 25.93 -7.24
N TYR A 189 14.21 25.95 -8.21
CA TYR A 189 14.44 25.38 -9.54
C TYR A 189 13.55 26.02 -10.59
N ALA A 190 13.95 25.89 -11.85
CA ALA A 190 13.11 26.20 -12.99
C ALA A 190 12.05 25.13 -13.19
N ASP A 191 10.79 25.58 -13.17
CA ASP A 191 9.60 24.75 -13.27
C ASP A 191 8.93 24.90 -14.66
N GLY A 192 9.58 25.57 -15.61
CA GLY A 192 9.19 25.54 -17.02
C GLY A 192 9.40 26.87 -17.74
N VAL A 193 9.03 26.89 -19.01
CA VAL A 193 9.13 28.08 -19.87
C VAL A 193 7.72 28.53 -20.24
N LEU A 194 7.45 29.81 -20.06
CA LEU A 194 6.18 30.43 -20.41
C LEU A 194 6.07 30.65 -21.93
N PRO A 195 4.85 30.83 -22.48
CA PRO A 195 4.66 31.08 -23.92
C PRO A 195 5.41 32.31 -24.46
N ASN A 196 5.71 33.29 -23.60
CA ASN A 196 6.49 34.48 -23.96
C ASN A 196 8.02 34.25 -23.90
N GLY A 197 8.47 33.04 -23.54
CA GLY A 197 9.88 32.66 -23.44
C GLY A 197 10.56 33.03 -22.11
N ASP A 198 9.82 33.59 -21.15
CA ASP A 198 10.33 33.79 -19.78
C ASP A 198 10.38 32.45 -19.03
N VAL A 199 11.33 32.30 -18.12
CA VAL A 199 11.47 31.09 -17.29
C VAL A 199 10.66 31.25 -16.01
N HIS A 200 9.90 30.22 -15.65
CA HIS A 200 9.19 30.14 -14.39
C HIS A 200 10.07 29.47 -13.34
N ILE A 201 10.36 30.18 -12.26
CA ILE A 201 11.12 29.71 -11.11
C ILE A 201 10.16 29.48 -9.94
N VAL A 202 10.38 28.39 -9.20
CA VAL A 202 9.77 28.16 -7.90
C VAL A 202 10.87 28.04 -6.85
N ALA A 203 10.68 28.71 -5.72
CA ALA A 203 11.62 28.73 -4.62
C ALA A 203 10.92 28.56 -3.27
N PHE A 204 11.62 27.95 -2.33
CA PHE A 204 11.09 27.53 -1.04
C PHE A 204 11.99 28.00 0.10
N GLY A 205 11.36 28.42 1.20
CA GLY A 205 12.01 28.76 2.46
C GLY A 205 11.38 28.02 3.63
N LYS A 206 12.09 28.00 4.75
CA LYS A 206 11.60 27.47 6.03
C LYS A 206 10.68 28.46 6.76
N ASP A 207 10.28 28.15 7.99
CA ASP A 207 9.65 29.14 8.88
C ASP A 207 10.65 30.28 9.16
N ASP A 208 10.36 31.45 8.60
CA ASP A 208 11.15 32.66 8.78
C ASP A 208 10.27 33.89 8.99
N ARG A 209 9.03 33.69 9.49
CA ARG A 209 8.00 34.73 9.56
C ARG A 209 8.38 35.92 10.44
N GLU A 210 9.36 35.76 11.33
CA GLU A 210 9.88 36.86 12.15
C GLU A 210 10.68 37.86 11.32
N THR A 211 11.32 37.42 10.23
CA THR A 211 12.22 38.26 9.44
C THR A 211 11.78 38.40 7.99
N PHE A 212 11.10 37.41 7.41
CA PHE A 212 10.74 37.35 6.00
C PHE A 212 9.32 36.81 5.78
N ILE A 213 8.47 37.68 5.24
CA ILE A 213 7.12 37.36 4.76
C ILE A 213 7.01 37.92 3.34
N PRO A 214 6.96 37.08 2.29
CA PRO A 214 7.15 37.54 0.91
C PRO A 214 6.19 38.64 0.45
N GLU A 215 4.92 38.53 0.82
CA GLU A 215 3.90 39.46 0.35
C GLU A 215 3.97 40.84 1.01
N ASN A 216 4.70 40.97 2.13
CA ASN A 216 4.85 42.24 2.82
C ASN A 216 5.85 43.18 2.11
N ASP A 217 6.84 42.61 1.40
CA ASP A 217 7.86 43.38 0.70
C ASP A 217 8.36 42.62 -0.55
N ALA A 218 7.92 43.09 -1.71
CA ALA A 218 8.31 42.51 -2.99
C ALA A 218 9.81 42.68 -3.29
N ASN A 219 10.43 43.78 -2.88
CA ASN A 219 11.87 44.00 -3.11
C ASN A 219 12.68 43.02 -2.27
N LYS A 220 12.32 42.85 -0.99
CA LYS A 220 12.96 41.84 -0.14
C LYS A 220 12.78 40.42 -0.69
N THR A 221 11.64 40.11 -1.31
CA THR A 221 11.42 38.83 -1.99
C THR A 221 12.30 38.66 -3.22
N ILE A 222 12.47 39.73 -4.01
CA ILE A 222 13.40 39.75 -5.16
C ILE A 222 14.85 39.61 -4.68
N ASP A 223 15.23 40.26 -3.58
CA ASP A 223 16.56 40.13 -2.99
C ASP A 223 16.81 38.68 -2.53
N ALA A 224 15.84 38.06 -1.84
CA ALA A 224 15.93 36.66 -1.43
C ALA A 224 16.06 35.68 -2.61
N LEU A 225 15.42 35.98 -3.74
CA LEU A 225 15.59 35.23 -4.98
C LEU A 225 17.00 35.45 -5.59
N ASN A 226 17.46 36.70 -5.64
CA ASN A 226 18.80 37.03 -6.13
C ASN A 226 19.92 36.44 -5.26
N ASP A 227 19.68 36.28 -3.96
CA ASP A 227 20.58 35.60 -3.03
C ASP A 227 20.74 34.11 -3.37
N LEU A 228 19.67 33.44 -3.83
CA LEU A 228 19.77 32.08 -4.37
C LEU A 228 20.61 32.07 -5.64
N HIS A 229 20.25 32.92 -6.60
CA HIS A 229 20.99 33.13 -7.84
C HIS A 229 20.52 34.42 -8.53
N PRO A 230 21.42 35.27 -9.07
CA PRO A 230 21.02 36.50 -9.74
C PRO A 230 19.98 36.26 -10.85
N MET A 231 18.85 36.96 -10.76
CA MET A 231 17.74 36.83 -11.71
C MET A 231 16.96 38.13 -11.88
N HIS A 232 16.55 38.40 -13.11
CA HIS A 232 15.72 39.53 -13.50
C HIS A 232 14.23 39.15 -13.37
N VAL A 233 13.71 39.33 -12.16
CA VAL A 233 12.31 39.04 -11.82
C VAL A 233 11.36 40.03 -12.50
N LYS A 234 10.39 39.51 -13.25
CA LYS A 234 9.32 40.29 -13.91
C LYS A 234 7.98 40.19 -13.19
N ARG A 235 7.71 39.03 -12.58
CA ARG A 235 6.44 38.77 -11.88
C ARG A 235 6.69 37.88 -10.69
N LEU A 236 6.05 38.18 -9.57
CA LEU A 236 5.95 37.31 -8.40
C LEU A 236 4.51 36.78 -8.30
N LEU A 237 4.36 35.49 -7.96
CA LEU A 237 3.09 34.90 -7.56
C LEU A 237 3.27 34.24 -6.18
N LEU A 238 2.43 34.64 -5.23
CA LEU A 238 2.60 34.34 -3.82
C LEU A 238 1.26 33.91 -3.23
N HIS A 239 1.31 32.94 -2.30
CA HIS A 239 0.21 32.64 -1.39
C HIS A 239 0.81 32.33 -0.02
N ASN A 240 0.43 33.09 1.00
CA ASN A 240 0.91 32.84 2.36
C ASN A 240 0.00 31.85 3.09
N TRP A 241 0.41 30.59 3.05
CA TRP A 241 -0.28 29.50 3.75
C TRP A 241 -0.31 29.67 5.27
N SER A 242 0.67 30.37 5.85
CA SER A 242 0.78 30.57 7.30
C SER A 242 -0.23 31.57 7.85
N THR A 243 -0.59 32.60 7.07
CA THR A 243 -1.60 33.61 7.45
C THR A 243 -2.98 33.28 6.91
N ASP A 244 -3.11 32.35 5.96
CA ASP A 244 -4.39 31.85 5.48
C ASP A 244 -5.23 31.30 6.65
N PRO A 245 -6.41 31.87 6.94
CA PRO A 245 -7.20 31.48 8.10
C PRO A 245 -7.70 30.02 8.03
N TYR A 246 -7.73 29.42 6.84
CA TYR A 246 -8.21 28.07 6.54
C TYR A 246 -7.08 27.05 6.29
N SER A 247 -5.82 27.46 6.39
CA SER A 247 -4.66 26.54 6.41
C SER A 247 -3.79 26.71 7.66
N GLN A 248 -3.43 27.95 8.01
CA GLN A 248 -2.54 28.28 9.14
C GLN A 248 -1.20 27.51 9.14
N GLY A 249 -0.66 27.25 7.95
CA GLY A 249 0.58 26.52 7.74
C GLY A 249 0.61 25.85 6.36
N GLY A 250 1.80 25.41 5.97
CA GLY A 250 2.02 24.60 4.78
C GLY A 250 1.66 23.12 5.00
N PRO A 251 2.19 22.21 4.18
CA PRO A 251 2.02 20.76 4.35
C PRO A 251 2.46 20.29 5.74
N ALA A 252 1.63 19.54 6.46
CA ALA A 252 1.92 19.20 7.86
C ALA A 252 3.29 18.54 8.08
N TRP A 253 4.11 19.13 8.94
CA TRP A 253 5.30 18.51 9.48
C TRP A 253 5.24 18.53 11.00
N TRP A 254 5.47 17.38 11.63
CA TRP A 254 5.26 17.25 13.06
C TRP A 254 6.51 17.52 13.90
N ARG A 255 6.27 17.83 15.18
CA ARG A 255 7.30 17.92 16.21
C ARG A 255 7.83 16.53 16.59
N PRO A 256 9.06 16.44 17.14
CA PRO A 256 9.52 15.22 17.80
C PRO A 256 8.51 14.72 18.85
N GLY A 257 8.25 13.41 18.92
CA GLY A 257 7.28 12.82 19.86
C GLY A 257 5.80 12.92 19.44
N TYR A 258 5.49 13.70 18.41
CA TYR A 258 4.10 13.97 18.05
C TYR A 258 3.42 12.74 17.43
N MET A 259 4.16 11.97 16.62
CA MET A 259 3.65 10.74 16.01
C MET A 259 3.22 9.76 17.10
N SER A 260 4.18 9.32 17.92
CA SER A 260 3.97 8.28 18.93
C SER A 260 2.85 8.63 19.91
N LYS A 261 2.65 9.92 20.19
CA LYS A 261 1.63 10.40 21.11
C LYS A 261 0.26 10.62 20.48
N TYR A 262 0.17 11.16 19.26
CA TYR A 262 -1.08 11.74 18.74
C TYR A 262 -1.65 11.09 17.47
N GLN A 263 -0.89 10.35 16.67
CA GLN A 263 -1.39 9.90 15.35
C GLN A 263 -2.69 9.08 15.45
N ASP A 264 -2.70 8.03 16.28
CA ASP A 264 -3.88 7.18 16.46
C ASP A 264 -5.09 7.98 16.94
N GLU A 265 -4.84 9.01 17.74
CA GLU A 265 -5.90 9.87 18.26
C GLU A 265 -6.36 10.91 17.23
N LEU A 266 -5.51 11.40 16.34
CA LEU A 266 -5.91 12.29 15.25
C LEU A 266 -6.69 11.55 14.16
N GLN A 267 -6.42 10.25 13.98
CA GLN A 267 -7.13 9.36 13.07
C GLN A 267 -8.42 8.77 13.66
N SER A 268 -8.57 8.78 14.98
CA SER A 268 -9.77 8.22 15.61
C SER A 268 -11.02 9.04 15.25
N ARG A 269 -12.19 8.44 15.38
CA ARG A 269 -13.46 9.17 15.22
C ARG A 269 -13.91 9.80 16.53
N HIS A 270 -14.75 10.81 16.44
CA HIS A 270 -15.48 11.38 17.58
C HIS A 270 -16.98 11.13 17.37
N GLY A 271 -17.52 10.04 17.91
CA GLY A 271 -18.91 9.63 17.67
C GLY A 271 -19.19 9.44 16.16
N ASN A 272 -20.12 10.23 15.62
CA ASN A 272 -20.49 10.25 14.20
C ASN A 272 -19.64 11.21 13.34
N ILE A 273 -18.55 11.74 13.90
CA ILE A 273 -17.61 12.64 13.21
C ILE A 273 -16.33 11.87 12.89
N LEU A 274 -16.05 11.72 11.61
CA LEU A 274 -14.86 11.08 11.02
C LEU A 274 -13.86 12.18 10.64
N PHE A 275 -12.57 11.98 10.88
CA PHE A 275 -11.53 12.98 10.63
C PHE A 275 -10.61 12.52 9.50
N ALA A 276 -10.55 13.30 8.43
CA ALA A 276 -9.81 12.95 7.21
C ALA A 276 -8.94 14.11 6.74
N SER A 277 -7.64 14.07 7.03
CA SER A 277 -6.68 15.07 6.55
C SER A 277 -5.36 14.41 6.19
N ALA A 278 -4.68 14.95 5.16
CA ALA A 278 -3.30 14.58 4.86
C ALA A 278 -2.37 14.74 6.08
N ASP A 279 -2.73 15.61 7.03
CA ASP A 279 -1.94 15.94 8.21
C ASP A 279 -1.67 14.73 9.11
N TRP A 280 -2.52 13.70 9.04
CA TRP A 280 -2.40 12.47 9.82
C TRP A 280 -2.56 11.22 8.95
N ALA A 281 -2.25 11.28 7.65
CA ALA A 281 -2.22 10.08 6.82
C ALA A 281 -1.11 9.10 7.24
N HIS A 282 -1.24 7.83 6.84
CA HIS A 282 -0.27 6.78 7.14
C HIS A 282 0.90 6.77 6.16
N GLY A 283 0.58 6.78 4.86
CA GLY A 283 1.55 6.78 3.78
C GLY A 283 2.10 8.17 3.56
N TRP A 284 1.72 8.82 2.46
CA TRP A 284 2.17 10.15 2.08
C TRP A 284 1.47 11.28 2.86
N ARG A 285 1.59 11.27 4.20
CA ARG A 285 1.20 12.42 5.05
C ARG A 285 1.86 13.71 4.56
N ALA A 286 1.07 14.78 4.62
CA ALA A 286 1.33 16.12 4.07
C ALA A 286 1.17 16.24 2.54
N ALA A 287 0.99 15.15 1.81
CA ALA A 287 0.82 15.19 0.35
C ALA A 287 -0.65 15.07 -0.07
N ILE A 288 -0.93 15.39 -1.33
CA ILE A 288 -2.23 15.16 -1.98
C ILE A 288 -2.62 13.68 -1.90
N ASP A 289 -1.66 12.77 -2.08
CA ASP A 289 -1.88 11.32 -1.93
C ASP A 289 -2.41 10.95 -0.53
N GLY A 290 -1.83 11.51 0.53
CA GLY A 290 -2.34 11.34 1.90
C GLY A 290 -3.74 11.92 2.12
N ALA A 291 -4.09 13.01 1.42
CA ALA A 291 -5.47 13.54 1.45
C ALA A 291 -6.45 12.56 0.80
N LEU A 292 -6.07 11.96 -0.34
CA LEU A 292 -6.87 10.95 -1.03
C LEU A 292 -6.99 9.65 -0.22
N GLU A 293 -5.91 9.21 0.43
CA GLU A 293 -5.90 8.07 1.37
C GLU A 293 -6.96 8.27 2.45
N GLN A 294 -6.86 9.38 3.19
CA GLN A 294 -7.74 9.64 4.33
C GLN A 294 -9.18 9.93 3.91
N GLY A 295 -9.38 10.62 2.78
CA GLY A 295 -10.72 10.82 2.20
C GLY A 295 -11.38 9.50 1.81
N THR A 296 -10.65 8.61 1.13
CA THR A 296 -11.16 7.31 0.69
C THR A 296 -11.53 6.42 1.87
N LEU A 297 -10.63 6.32 2.86
CA LEU A 297 -10.85 5.51 4.06
C LEU A 297 -12.10 5.94 4.81
N ASN A 298 -12.22 7.24 5.12
CA ASN A 298 -13.34 7.76 5.90
C ASN A 298 -14.66 7.76 5.12
N ALA A 299 -14.64 8.01 3.79
CA ALA A 299 -15.83 7.90 2.95
C ALA A 299 -16.38 6.47 2.93
N ARG A 300 -15.49 5.48 2.78
CA ARG A 300 -15.85 4.05 2.84
C ARG A 300 -16.50 3.70 4.18
N THR A 301 -15.88 4.10 5.28
CA THR A 301 -16.42 3.89 6.63
C THR A 301 -17.80 4.52 6.79
N ALA A 302 -17.99 5.77 6.37
CA ALA A 302 -19.29 6.45 6.46
C ALA A 302 -20.37 5.74 5.62
N PHE A 303 -20.02 5.29 4.42
CA PHE A 303 -20.93 4.60 3.51
C PHE A 303 -21.41 3.26 4.08
N GLN A 304 -20.49 2.46 4.62
CA GLN A 304 -20.82 1.14 5.18
C GLN A 304 -21.78 1.24 6.37
N GLU A 305 -21.48 2.15 7.29
CA GLU A 305 -22.29 2.36 8.50
C GLU A 305 -23.69 2.90 8.18
N ASN A 306 -23.82 3.81 7.22
CA ASN A 306 -25.13 4.38 6.85
C ASN A 306 -26.05 3.38 6.15
N ASN A 307 -25.48 2.40 5.43
CA ASN A 307 -26.24 1.43 4.64
C ASN A 307 -26.47 0.11 5.37
N ASN A 308 -26.15 0.02 6.67
CA ASN A 308 -26.15 -1.24 7.44
C ASN A 308 -25.40 -2.38 6.73
N VAL A 309 -24.45 -2.03 5.85
CA VAL A 309 -23.56 -2.99 5.22
C VAL A 309 -22.59 -3.37 6.31
N ARG A 310 -22.60 -4.65 6.73
CA ARG A 310 -21.63 -5.12 7.73
C ARG A 310 -20.23 -4.70 7.26
N PRO A 311 -19.44 -3.99 8.08
CA PRO A 311 -18.08 -3.67 7.69
C PRO A 311 -17.39 -4.99 7.37
N SER A 312 -16.81 -5.07 6.18
CA SER A 312 -15.89 -6.16 5.90
C SER A 312 -14.70 -6.00 6.85
N ARG A 313 -14.04 -7.06 7.31
CA ARG A 313 -12.96 -6.89 8.31
C ARG A 313 -11.78 -6.02 7.83
N LEU A 314 -11.70 -5.70 6.53
CA LEU A 314 -10.84 -4.64 5.97
C LEU A 314 -10.97 -3.30 6.72
N ASP A 315 -12.18 -2.97 7.17
CA ASP A 315 -12.53 -1.64 7.67
C ASP A 315 -12.21 -1.46 9.17
N THR A 316 -11.83 -2.55 9.86
CA THR A 316 -11.50 -2.57 11.30
C THR A 316 -10.01 -2.66 11.62
N LEU A 317 -9.13 -2.69 10.61
CA LEU A 317 -7.69 -2.66 10.83
C LEU A 317 -7.23 -1.26 11.19
N ARG A 318 -7.23 -0.93 12.49
CA ARG A 318 -6.16 -0.07 13.01
C ARG A 318 -4.84 -0.72 12.61
N LEU A 319 -3.92 0.04 12.01
CA LEU A 319 -2.54 -0.43 11.81
C LEU A 319 -1.94 -0.74 13.17
N VAL A 320 -2.06 -1.99 13.62
CA VAL A 320 -1.32 -2.49 14.78
C VAL A 320 0.14 -2.54 14.33
N PRO A 321 1.08 -1.88 15.02
CA PRO A 321 2.49 -2.04 14.72
C PRO A 321 2.84 -3.50 14.98
N HIS A 322 3.12 -4.27 13.94
CA HIS A 322 3.79 -5.55 14.13
C HIS A 322 5.23 -5.26 14.53
N THR A 323 5.55 -5.55 15.79
CA THR A 323 6.91 -5.83 16.21
C THR A 323 7.44 -6.95 15.33
N MET A 324 8.39 -6.62 14.45
CA MET A 324 9.20 -7.59 13.72
C MET A 324 9.90 -8.50 14.74
N PRO A 325 9.74 -9.83 14.69
CA PRO A 325 10.61 -10.72 15.43
C PRO A 325 12.03 -10.56 14.88
N SER A 326 12.98 -10.33 15.78
CA SER A 326 14.39 -10.32 15.42
C SER A 326 14.91 -11.75 15.20
N THR A 327 15.91 -11.81 14.32
CA THR A 327 16.89 -12.89 14.09
C THR A 327 16.49 -14.01 13.13
N GLY A 328 17.32 -14.13 12.08
CA GLY A 328 17.31 -15.18 11.08
C GLY A 328 18.12 -14.73 9.87
N ASP A 329 19.43 -14.92 9.93
CA ASP A 329 20.40 -14.68 8.87
C ASP A 329 19.92 -15.26 7.53
N HIS A 330 19.47 -14.39 6.62
CA HIS A 330 19.13 -14.75 5.26
C HIS A 330 19.87 -13.80 4.33
N THR A 331 20.83 -14.40 3.64
CA THR A 331 21.58 -13.84 2.52
C THR A 331 20.70 -12.98 1.61
N SER A 332 21.21 -11.79 1.31
CA SER A 332 20.58 -10.74 0.50
C SER A 332 19.84 -11.28 -0.74
N LYS A 333 18.51 -11.23 -0.71
CA LYS A 333 17.66 -11.46 -1.90
C LYS A 333 17.81 -10.27 -2.86
N PRO A 334 18.04 -10.49 -4.17
CA PRO A 334 18.15 -9.40 -5.13
C PRO A 334 16.81 -8.67 -5.30
N ALA A 335 16.86 -7.34 -5.29
CA ALA A 335 15.74 -6.44 -5.56
C ALA A 335 15.23 -6.67 -6.99
N GLY A 336 14.02 -7.24 -7.15
CA GLY A 336 13.52 -7.51 -8.50
C GLY A 336 12.11 -8.05 -8.69
N GLY A 337 11.40 -8.48 -7.63
CA GLY A 337 9.96 -8.80 -7.64
C GLY A 337 9.47 -9.78 -8.73
N ILE A 338 8.15 -9.93 -8.84
CA ILE A 338 7.49 -10.68 -9.91
C ILE A 338 7.50 -9.84 -11.19
N LYS A 339 8.00 -10.39 -12.29
CA LYS A 339 8.10 -9.73 -13.61
C LYS A 339 7.07 -10.25 -14.60
N ILE A 340 6.75 -11.54 -14.54
CA ILE A 340 5.80 -12.19 -15.45
C ILE A 340 4.72 -12.87 -14.62
N ILE A 341 3.47 -12.52 -14.88
CA ILE A 341 2.29 -13.17 -14.31
C ILE A 341 1.67 -14.03 -15.39
N ASN A 342 1.72 -15.35 -15.21
CA ASN A 342 1.05 -16.28 -16.11
C ASN A 342 -0.44 -16.34 -15.73
N ALA A 343 -1.27 -15.63 -16.49
CA ALA A 343 -2.71 -15.49 -16.28
C ALA A 343 -3.49 -16.68 -16.84
N SER A 344 -3.04 -17.91 -16.57
CA SER A 344 -3.62 -19.14 -17.11
C SER A 344 -4.15 -20.02 -15.99
N LEU A 345 -5.43 -20.37 -16.02
CA LEU A 345 -6.03 -21.21 -14.99
C LEU A 345 -5.35 -22.60 -14.92
N PHE A 346 -5.50 -23.26 -13.78
CA PHE A 346 -5.01 -24.63 -13.57
C PHE A 346 -5.35 -25.53 -14.77
N ARG A 347 -4.42 -26.42 -15.15
CA ARG A 347 -4.54 -27.34 -16.30
C ARG A 347 -4.54 -26.68 -17.69
N MET A 348 -4.25 -25.37 -17.81
CA MET A 348 -4.11 -24.67 -19.10
C MET A 348 -2.68 -24.57 -19.61
N GLY A 349 -1.87 -25.62 -19.42
CA GLY A 349 -0.47 -25.63 -19.88
C GLY A 349 0.48 -24.84 -18.99
N THR A 350 0.08 -24.55 -17.76
CA THR A 350 0.87 -23.82 -16.76
C THR A 350 2.24 -24.44 -16.50
N LYS A 351 2.35 -25.77 -16.49
CA LYS A 351 3.65 -26.47 -16.38
C LYS A 351 4.53 -26.28 -17.62
N SER A 352 3.93 -26.29 -18.81
CA SER A 352 4.65 -25.99 -20.06
C SER A 352 5.18 -24.56 -20.05
N MET A 353 4.36 -23.60 -19.61
CA MET A 353 4.77 -22.21 -19.47
C MET A 353 5.80 -21.97 -18.37
N ALA A 354 5.72 -22.73 -17.27
CA ALA A 354 6.71 -22.66 -16.20
C ALA A 354 8.07 -23.14 -16.69
N GLU A 355 8.12 -24.29 -17.36
CA GLU A 355 9.33 -24.81 -17.98
C GLU A 355 9.87 -23.85 -19.05
N ALA A 356 8.99 -23.28 -19.88
CA ALA A 356 9.39 -22.31 -20.90
C ALA A 356 10.05 -21.08 -20.28
N SER A 357 9.51 -20.59 -19.16
CA SER A 357 10.07 -19.45 -18.41
C SER A 357 11.41 -19.79 -17.78
N THR A 358 11.57 -21.01 -17.22
CA THR A 358 12.84 -21.51 -16.69
C THR A 358 13.91 -21.61 -17.78
N ILE A 359 13.58 -22.14 -18.96
CA ILE A 359 14.49 -22.20 -20.12
C ILE A 359 14.94 -20.79 -20.55
N LEU A 360 14.06 -19.79 -20.47
CA LEU A 360 14.39 -18.38 -20.77
C LEU A 360 15.19 -17.67 -19.66
N GLY A 361 15.56 -18.40 -18.60
CA GLY A 361 16.43 -17.93 -17.52
C GLY A 361 15.70 -17.24 -16.37
N TYR A 362 14.38 -17.40 -16.25
CA TYR A 362 13.62 -16.82 -15.14
C TYR A 362 13.48 -17.80 -13.97
N ARG A 363 13.53 -17.27 -12.73
CA ARG A 363 13.16 -18.05 -11.54
C ARG A 363 11.66 -18.22 -11.51
N THR A 364 11.19 -19.43 -11.78
CA THR A 364 9.76 -19.67 -11.97
C THR A 364 9.18 -20.50 -10.84
N HIS A 365 8.06 -20.04 -10.29
CA HIS A 365 7.29 -20.79 -9.30
C HIS A 365 6.21 -21.64 -9.98
N HIS A 366 6.24 -22.96 -9.77
CA HIS A 366 5.21 -23.91 -10.18
C HIS A 366 4.86 -24.83 -9.01
N ALA A 367 3.64 -24.68 -8.48
CA ALA A 367 3.23 -25.30 -7.21
C ALA A 367 3.17 -26.84 -7.25
N ILE A 368 3.11 -27.44 -8.44
CA ILE A 368 3.07 -28.92 -8.57
C ILE A 368 4.47 -29.50 -8.49
N ASP A 369 5.50 -28.80 -9.00
CA ASP A 369 6.86 -29.34 -9.04
C ASP A 369 7.51 -29.40 -7.64
N ASP A 370 7.23 -28.42 -6.78
CA ASP A 370 7.61 -28.48 -5.37
C ASP A 370 6.52 -27.90 -4.43
N PRO A 371 5.51 -28.71 -4.06
CA PRO A 371 4.44 -28.27 -3.17
C PRO A 371 4.93 -27.87 -1.76
N SER A 372 6.14 -28.27 -1.36
CA SER A 372 6.67 -27.97 -0.02
C SER A 372 7.21 -26.54 0.09
N THR A 373 7.56 -25.92 -1.05
CA THR A 373 8.02 -24.53 -1.13
C THR A 373 6.89 -23.52 -1.12
N VAL A 374 5.65 -23.96 -1.37
CA VAL A 374 4.47 -23.09 -1.35
C VAL A 374 4.06 -22.84 0.10
N PRO A 375 4.02 -21.57 0.57
CA PRO A 375 3.52 -21.25 1.90
C PRO A 375 1.99 -21.34 1.90
N TRP A 376 1.45 -22.57 1.92
CA TRP A 376 0.01 -22.84 1.77
C TRP A 376 -0.88 -22.12 2.79
N HIS A 377 -0.36 -21.87 3.98
CA HIS A 377 -1.08 -21.08 4.98
C HIS A 377 -1.28 -19.64 4.50
N LEU A 378 -0.29 -19.01 3.85
CA LEU A 378 -0.42 -17.67 3.27
C LEU A 378 -1.32 -17.66 2.04
N ILE A 379 -1.28 -18.70 1.20
CA ILE A 379 -2.23 -18.84 0.09
C ILE A 379 -3.67 -18.95 0.61
N GLU A 380 -3.88 -19.72 1.69
CA GLU A 380 -5.19 -19.79 2.32
C GLU A 380 -5.63 -18.44 2.86
N GLU A 381 -4.74 -17.71 3.52
CA GLU A 381 -5.01 -16.38 4.04
C GLU A 381 -5.31 -15.37 2.93
N ALA A 382 -4.62 -15.46 1.79
CA ALA A 382 -4.89 -14.66 0.60
C ALA A 382 -6.29 -14.97 0.03
N ALA A 383 -6.66 -16.25 -0.04
CA ALA A 383 -8.00 -16.66 -0.47
C ALA A 383 -9.09 -16.16 0.49
N GLU A 384 -8.84 -16.25 1.80
CA GLU A 384 -9.71 -15.74 2.86
C GLU A 384 -9.86 -14.20 2.80
N GLY A 385 -8.79 -13.48 2.45
CA GLY A 385 -8.78 -12.04 2.31
C GLY A 385 -9.50 -11.54 1.06
N LYS A 386 -9.39 -12.30 -0.04
CA LYS A 386 -10.04 -11.99 -1.31
C LYS A 386 -11.51 -12.39 -1.34
N TRP A 387 -11.85 -13.57 -0.82
CA TRP A 387 -13.21 -14.11 -0.81
C TRP A 387 -13.65 -14.44 0.61
N PRO A 388 -14.10 -13.43 1.40
CA PRO A 388 -14.44 -13.65 2.81
C PRO A 388 -15.69 -14.52 3.03
N ASP A 389 -16.54 -14.68 2.01
CA ASP A 389 -17.80 -15.42 2.11
C ASP A 389 -17.67 -16.94 1.85
N VAL A 390 -16.47 -17.44 1.55
CA VAL A 390 -16.28 -18.88 1.29
C VAL A 390 -16.41 -19.69 2.59
N PRO A 391 -17.01 -20.90 2.53
CA PRO A 391 -17.15 -21.76 3.69
C PRO A 391 -15.84 -21.98 4.47
N GLY A 392 -15.87 -21.71 5.78
CA GLY A 392 -14.73 -21.88 6.67
C GLY A 392 -13.64 -20.81 6.54
N ALA A 393 -13.89 -19.71 5.84
CA ALA A 393 -12.99 -18.56 5.80
C ALA A 393 -12.83 -17.95 7.19
N ARG A 394 -11.57 -17.72 7.57
CA ARG A 394 -11.26 -16.85 8.71
C ARG A 394 -11.15 -15.42 8.20
N PRO A 395 -11.53 -14.42 9.00
CA PRO A 395 -11.44 -13.05 8.51
C PRO A 395 -9.99 -12.61 8.32
N ARG A 396 -9.64 -12.26 7.08
CA ARG A 396 -8.32 -11.75 6.67
C ARG A 396 -8.50 -10.48 5.84
N ARG A 397 -7.45 -9.66 5.74
CA ARG A 397 -7.42 -8.54 4.78
C ARG A 397 -6.96 -9.05 3.41
N PRO A 398 -7.37 -8.41 2.31
CA PRO A 398 -6.72 -8.55 1.02
C PRO A 398 -5.22 -8.31 1.13
N TYR A 399 -4.48 -9.06 0.31
CA TYR A 399 -3.04 -9.00 0.25
C TYR A 399 -2.59 -7.76 -0.55
N THR A 400 -1.51 -7.15 -0.08
CA THR A 400 -0.78 -6.05 -0.71
C THR A 400 0.54 -6.57 -1.27
N ARG A 401 1.29 -5.74 -2.02
CA ARG A 401 2.58 -6.15 -2.60
C ARG A 401 3.55 -6.77 -1.57
N PRO A 402 3.77 -6.21 -0.36
CA PRO A 402 4.61 -6.86 0.65
C PRO A 402 4.18 -8.29 1.02
N ASP A 403 2.87 -8.57 1.04
CA ASP A 403 2.36 -9.90 1.36
C ASP A 403 2.62 -10.88 0.21
N TRP A 404 2.45 -10.41 -1.03
CA TRP A 404 2.80 -11.17 -2.22
C TRP A 404 4.31 -11.40 -2.35
N ASP A 405 5.14 -10.45 -1.91
CA ASP A 405 6.60 -10.58 -1.89
C ASP A 405 7.07 -11.67 -0.91
N VAL A 406 6.34 -11.89 0.19
CA VAL A 406 6.61 -13.02 1.10
C VAL A 406 6.34 -14.36 0.43
N ILE A 407 5.28 -14.46 -0.38
CA ILE A 407 4.90 -15.70 -1.07
C ILE A 407 5.81 -15.94 -2.29
N TRP A 408 5.95 -14.94 -3.14
CA TRP A 408 6.50 -15.06 -4.49
C TRP A 408 7.61 -14.07 -4.84
N GLY A 409 7.99 -13.15 -3.94
CA GLY A 409 8.97 -12.10 -4.26
C GLY A 409 10.39 -12.60 -4.58
N SER A 410 10.69 -13.87 -4.33
CA SER A 410 11.92 -14.52 -4.77
C SER A 410 11.88 -15.09 -6.20
N TYR A 411 10.72 -15.06 -6.86
CA TYR A 411 10.51 -15.58 -8.20
C TYR A 411 10.25 -14.45 -9.18
N ASP A 412 10.76 -14.60 -10.39
CA ASP A 412 10.51 -13.67 -11.49
C ASP A 412 9.19 -13.99 -12.20
N VAL A 413 8.74 -15.25 -12.15
CA VAL A 413 7.49 -15.72 -12.78
C VAL A 413 6.60 -16.49 -11.81
N VAL A 414 5.32 -16.17 -11.81
CA VAL A 414 4.29 -16.90 -11.05
C VAL A 414 3.27 -17.56 -11.98
N THR A 415 2.83 -18.76 -11.59
CA THR A 415 1.91 -19.61 -12.37
C THR A 415 0.91 -20.35 -11.45
N ASP A 416 -0.06 -21.05 -12.04
CA ASP A 416 -1.01 -21.96 -11.36
C ASP A 416 -1.77 -21.34 -10.19
N VAL A 417 -1.24 -21.49 -8.97
CA VAL A 417 -1.87 -21.06 -7.71
C VAL A 417 -1.96 -19.54 -7.62
N ALA A 418 -1.17 -18.81 -8.39
CA ALA A 418 -1.26 -17.36 -8.54
C ALA A 418 -2.44 -16.91 -9.41
N SER A 419 -2.94 -17.75 -10.32
CA SER A 419 -3.93 -17.36 -11.34
C SER A 419 -5.27 -16.88 -10.78
N PRO A 420 -5.84 -17.48 -9.71
CA PRO A 420 -7.03 -16.93 -9.08
C PRO A 420 -6.83 -15.50 -8.53
N PHE A 421 -5.58 -15.07 -8.36
CA PHE A 421 -5.17 -13.76 -7.84
C PHE A 421 -4.59 -12.83 -8.92
N THR A 422 -4.75 -13.12 -10.22
CA THR A 422 -4.14 -12.34 -11.31
C THR A 422 -4.46 -10.84 -11.21
N MET A 423 -5.69 -10.45 -10.87
CA MET A 423 -6.05 -9.03 -10.73
C MET A 423 -5.40 -8.38 -9.50
N ASP A 424 -5.30 -9.09 -8.38
CA ASP A 424 -4.63 -8.61 -7.18
C ASP A 424 -3.12 -8.41 -7.44
N LEU A 425 -2.53 -9.34 -8.17
CA LEU A 425 -1.14 -9.26 -8.62
C LEU A 425 -0.94 -8.14 -9.64
N ALA A 426 -1.90 -7.87 -10.52
CA ALA A 426 -1.83 -6.74 -11.44
C ALA A 426 -1.87 -5.39 -10.73
N HIS A 427 -2.63 -5.27 -9.65
CA HIS A 427 -2.61 -4.07 -8.81
C HIS A 427 -1.32 -3.95 -8.00
N ALA A 428 -0.73 -5.07 -7.56
CA ALA A 428 0.50 -5.07 -6.76
C ALA A 428 1.78 -4.86 -7.59
N TYR A 429 1.84 -5.37 -8.81
CA TYR A 429 3.01 -5.33 -9.69
C TYR A 429 2.67 -4.59 -11.00
N LEU A 430 2.77 -3.26 -10.95
CA LEU A 430 2.39 -2.35 -12.04
C LEU A 430 3.31 -2.44 -13.27
N ASP A 431 4.50 -3.01 -13.10
CA ASP A 431 5.52 -3.23 -14.13
C ASP A 431 5.50 -4.66 -14.68
N ALA A 432 4.78 -5.59 -14.03
CA ALA A 432 4.68 -6.96 -14.51
C ALA A 432 3.92 -7.03 -15.84
N ILE A 433 4.37 -7.94 -16.69
CA ILE A 433 3.69 -8.32 -17.94
C ILE A 433 2.94 -9.64 -17.76
N PHE A 434 1.92 -9.85 -18.59
CA PHE A 434 0.98 -10.94 -18.46
C PHE A 434 1.05 -11.85 -19.68
N VAL A 435 1.18 -13.14 -19.43
CA VAL A 435 1.05 -14.15 -20.49
C VAL A 435 -0.24 -14.92 -20.23
N VAL A 436 -1.16 -14.82 -21.18
CA VAL A 436 -2.50 -15.40 -21.12
C VAL A 436 -2.52 -16.63 -22.02
N VAL A 437 -2.75 -17.82 -21.44
CA VAL A 437 -3.00 -19.06 -22.19
C VAL A 437 -4.42 -19.50 -21.92
N GLN A 438 -5.27 -19.37 -22.94
CA GLN A 438 -6.67 -19.76 -22.88
C GLN A 438 -6.94 -20.96 -23.80
N ARG A 439 -7.58 -22.00 -23.24
CA ARG A 439 -8.11 -23.16 -23.99
C ARG A 439 -9.62 -23.10 -24.06
N ASP A 440 -10.21 -23.76 -25.05
CA ASP A 440 -11.67 -23.99 -25.11
C ASP A 440 -12.24 -24.46 -23.75
N PHE A 441 -13.40 -23.91 -23.39
CA PHE A 441 -14.01 -24.10 -22.08
C PHE A 441 -14.32 -25.58 -21.82
N ASP A 442 -14.98 -26.27 -22.75
CA ASP A 442 -15.42 -27.66 -22.53
C ASP A 442 -14.22 -28.60 -22.39
N SER A 443 -13.20 -28.38 -23.23
CA SER A 443 -11.93 -29.11 -23.17
C SER A 443 -11.18 -28.90 -21.86
N TRP A 444 -11.13 -27.65 -21.36
CA TRP A 444 -10.49 -27.33 -20.10
C TRP A 444 -11.29 -27.86 -18.91
N TRP A 445 -12.60 -27.62 -18.89
CA TRP A 445 -13.50 -27.96 -17.80
C TRP A 445 -13.47 -29.45 -17.50
N SER A 446 -13.55 -30.29 -18.54
CA SER A 446 -13.44 -31.75 -18.37
C SER A 446 -12.15 -32.16 -17.65
N SER A 447 -11.01 -31.54 -17.98
CA SER A 447 -9.73 -31.84 -17.30
C SER A 447 -9.64 -31.24 -15.90
N PHE A 448 -10.18 -30.04 -15.69
CA PHE A 448 -10.13 -29.35 -14.40
C PHE A 448 -11.04 -30.05 -13.39
N GLU A 449 -12.25 -30.42 -13.80
CA GLU A 449 -13.21 -31.15 -12.97
C GLU A 449 -12.67 -32.53 -12.56
N SER A 450 -12.17 -33.32 -13.51
CA SER A 450 -11.74 -34.69 -13.22
C SER A 450 -10.46 -34.76 -12.39
N GLU A 451 -9.47 -33.92 -12.69
CA GLU A 451 -8.12 -34.04 -12.12
C GLU A 451 -7.90 -33.12 -10.90
N VAL A 452 -8.64 -32.03 -10.76
CA VAL A 452 -8.44 -31.03 -9.68
C VAL A 452 -9.62 -31.03 -8.72
N LEU A 453 -10.83 -30.71 -9.18
CA LEU A 453 -12.00 -30.61 -8.31
C LEU A 453 -12.36 -31.96 -7.68
N GLY A 454 -12.31 -33.05 -8.45
CA GLY A 454 -12.59 -34.40 -7.97
C GLY A 454 -11.73 -34.78 -6.76
N TRP A 455 -10.46 -34.37 -6.74
CA TRP A 455 -9.56 -34.63 -5.62
C TRP A 455 -9.80 -33.68 -4.43
N CYS A 456 -9.98 -32.38 -4.68
CA CYS A 456 -10.18 -31.39 -3.62
C CYS A 456 -11.51 -31.54 -2.86
N PHE A 457 -12.54 -32.11 -3.49
CA PHE A 457 -13.91 -32.16 -2.96
C PHE A 457 -14.47 -33.58 -2.73
N PHE A 458 -13.68 -34.64 -2.93
CA PHE A 458 -14.11 -36.01 -2.57
C PHE A 458 -14.40 -36.14 -1.06
N ARG A 459 -15.50 -36.83 -0.69
CA ARG A 459 -15.95 -36.92 0.72
C ARG A 459 -14.91 -37.52 1.66
N GLY A 460 -14.17 -38.54 1.21
CA GLY A 460 -13.06 -39.12 1.98
C GLY A 460 -11.85 -38.19 2.09
N ALA A 461 -11.63 -37.32 1.10
CA ALA A 461 -10.56 -36.32 1.12
C ALA A 461 -10.87 -35.18 2.11
N GLN A 462 -12.14 -34.81 2.33
CA GLN A 462 -12.49 -33.76 3.28
C GLN A 462 -12.14 -34.12 4.73
N ALA A 463 -12.40 -35.36 5.15
CA ALA A 463 -11.98 -35.83 6.48
C ALA A 463 -10.45 -35.78 6.63
N LEU A 464 -9.72 -36.20 5.59
CA LEU A 464 -8.26 -36.15 5.57
C LEU A 464 -7.71 -34.71 5.55
N VAL A 465 -8.31 -33.79 4.80
CA VAL A 465 -7.94 -32.37 4.80
C VAL A 465 -8.12 -31.76 6.19
N THR A 466 -9.23 -32.06 6.88
CA THR A 466 -9.44 -31.61 8.26
C THR A 466 -8.37 -32.17 9.19
N ILE A 467 -8.08 -33.47 9.14
CA ILE A 467 -7.04 -34.12 9.96
C ILE A 467 -5.66 -33.52 9.66
N PHE A 468 -5.27 -33.45 8.38
CA PHE A 468 -3.98 -32.91 7.95
C PHE A 468 -3.80 -31.45 8.35
N SER A 469 -4.90 -30.68 8.39
CA SER A 469 -4.87 -29.28 8.80
C SER A 469 -4.56 -29.07 10.29
N ILE A 470 -4.87 -30.05 11.16
CA ILE A 470 -4.47 -30.05 12.57
C ILE A 470 -2.94 -30.14 12.68
N PHE A 471 -2.29 -30.83 11.75
CA PHE A 471 -0.84 -31.01 11.69
C PHE A 471 -0.12 -29.97 10.82
N GLY A 472 -0.78 -28.86 10.50
CA GLY A 472 -0.17 -27.73 9.77
C GLY A 472 -0.13 -27.86 8.24
N LEU A 473 -0.63 -28.96 7.66
CA LEU A 473 -0.73 -29.11 6.21
C LEU A 473 -1.98 -28.39 5.69
N ARG A 474 -1.79 -27.18 5.13
CA ARG A 474 -2.89 -26.28 4.75
C ARG A 474 -3.30 -26.31 3.27
N SER A 475 -2.56 -27.00 2.40
CA SER A 475 -2.77 -26.99 0.93
C SER A 475 -4.21 -27.31 0.50
N GLY A 476 -4.83 -28.33 1.12
CA GLY A 476 -6.22 -28.69 0.83
C GLY A 476 -7.23 -27.61 1.20
N ASN A 477 -7.04 -26.91 2.32
CA ASN A 477 -7.91 -25.80 2.71
C ASN A 477 -7.70 -24.58 1.80
N ALA A 478 -6.44 -24.26 1.51
CA ALA A 478 -6.07 -23.17 0.62
C ALA A 478 -6.73 -23.31 -0.77
N LEU A 479 -6.54 -24.46 -1.42
CA LEU A 479 -7.09 -24.72 -2.75
C LEU A 479 -8.62 -24.75 -2.75
N ARG A 480 -9.26 -25.38 -1.75
CA ARG A 480 -10.73 -25.38 -1.64
C ARG A 480 -11.29 -23.97 -1.55
N LYS A 481 -10.70 -23.11 -0.71
CA LYS A 481 -11.13 -21.71 -0.57
C LYS A 481 -10.89 -20.91 -1.84
N CYS A 482 -9.74 -21.10 -2.50
CA CYS A 482 -9.46 -20.50 -3.80
C CYS A 482 -10.53 -20.87 -4.83
N PHE A 483 -10.86 -22.16 -4.96
CA PHE A 483 -11.85 -22.61 -5.94
C PHE A 483 -13.26 -22.14 -5.60
N LEU A 484 -13.71 -22.30 -4.35
CA LEU A 484 -15.02 -21.79 -3.91
C LEU A 484 -15.15 -20.29 -4.17
N GLY A 485 -14.11 -19.52 -3.87
CA GLY A 485 -14.07 -18.08 -4.11
C GLY A 485 -14.09 -17.71 -5.60
N PHE A 486 -13.19 -18.30 -6.38
CA PHE A 486 -13.07 -18.06 -7.82
C PHE A 486 -14.38 -18.34 -8.57
N PHE A 487 -15.07 -19.43 -8.23
CA PHE A 487 -16.35 -19.79 -8.85
C PHE A 487 -17.57 -19.13 -8.19
N HIS A 488 -17.39 -18.26 -7.19
CA HIS A 488 -18.47 -17.66 -6.39
C HIS A 488 -19.47 -18.70 -5.87
N ALA A 489 -18.94 -19.74 -5.22
CA ALA A 489 -19.69 -20.94 -4.85
C ALA A 489 -19.45 -21.31 -3.38
N LYS A 490 -20.42 -22.01 -2.78
CA LYS A 490 -20.37 -22.58 -1.42
C LYS A 490 -20.31 -24.11 -1.42
N SER A 491 -20.50 -24.74 -2.57
CA SER A 491 -20.45 -26.19 -2.74
C SER A 491 -19.84 -26.59 -4.09
N ILE A 492 -19.54 -27.88 -4.27
CA ILE A 492 -19.06 -28.39 -5.57
C ILE A 492 -20.15 -28.30 -6.64
N GLU A 493 -21.41 -28.47 -6.27
CA GLU A 493 -22.56 -28.35 -7.17
C GLU A 493 -22.67 -26.91 -7.70
N GLU A 494 -22.50 -25.91 -6.83
CA GLU A 494 -22.47 -24.50 -7.23
C GLU A 494 -21.23 -24.18 -8.09
N ILE A 495 -20.05 -24.77 -7.79
CA ILE A 495 -18.87 -24.65 -8.65
C ILE A 495 -19.21 -25.11 -10.08
N LYS A 496 -19.86 -26.27 -10.24
CA LYS A 496 -20.26 -26.80 -11.55
C LYS A 496 -21.26 -25.88 -12.25
N SER A 497 -22.24 -25.36 -11.52
CA SER A 497 -23.25 -24.45 -12.07
C SER A 497 -22.65 -23.11 -12.52
N ASN A 498 -21.67 -22.59 -11.79
CA ASN A 498 -21.08 -21.27 -12.03
C ASN A 498 -19.84 -21.32 -12.95
N ALA A 499 -19.39 -22.52 -13.32
CA ALA A 499 -18.15 -22.80 -14.03
C ALA A 499 -17.92 -21.89 -15.25
N ARG A 500 -18.89 -21.89 -16.17
CA ARG A 500 -18.81 -21.15 -17.42
C ARG A 500 -18.74 -19.64 -17.18
N GLY A 501 -19.63 -19.13 -16.33
CA GLY A 501 -19.67 -17.70 -16.02
C GLY A 501 -18.40 -17.22 -15.31
N ALA A 502 -17.84 -18.00 -14.38
CA ALA A 502 -16.59 -17.64 -13.71
C ALA A 502 -15.39 -17.65 -14.66
N TYR A 503 -15.34 -18.63 -15.56
CA TYR A 503 -14.32 -18.73 -16.60
C TYR A 503 -14.37 -17.53 -17.55
N ASP A 504 -15.55 -17.20 -18.09
CA ASP A 504 -15.71 -16.12 -19.06
C ASP A 504 -15.35 -14.78 -18.40
N ARG A 505 -15.89 -14.52 -17.19
CA ARG A 505 -15.57 -13.32 -16.41
C ARG A 505 -14.07 -13.14 -16.17
N TYR A 506 -13.36 -14.21 -15.80
CA TYR A 506 -11.92 -14.12 -15.54
C TYR A 506 -11.15 -13.62 -16.78
N TYR A 507 -11.41 -14.18 -17.96
CA TYR A 507 -10.72 -13.78 -19.18
C TYR A 507 -11.17 -12.43 -19.71
N ASP A 508 -12.45 -12.09 -19.55
CA ASP A 508 -12.97 -10.76 -19.88
C ASP A 508 -12.32 -9.69 -18.99
N ASP A 509 -12.20 -9.95 -17.69
CA ASP A 509 -11.53 -9.03 -16.76
C ASP A 509 -10.03 -8.89 -17.06
N VAL A 510 -9.33 -9.99 -17.36
CA VAL A 510 -7.93 -9.94 -17.83
C VAL A 510 -7.82 -9.04 -19.06
N ARG A 511 -8.73 -9.15 -20.02
CA ARG A 511 -8.65 -8.37 -21.26
C ARG A 511 -9.05 -6.92 -21.11
N ARG A 512 -9.99 -6.65 -20.20
CA ARG A 512 -10.54 -5.32 -19.92
C ARG A 512 -9.60 -4.47 -19.05
N LEU A 513 -8.92 -5.08 -18.09
CA LEU A 513 -8.16 -4.37 -17.06
C LEU A 513 -6.65 -4.30 -17.37
N ILE A 514 -6.12 -5.23 -18.16
CA ILE A 514 -4.69 -5.30 -18.47
C ILE A 514 -4.50 -4.81 -19.91
N PRO A 515 -3.79 -3.70 -20.16
CA PRO A 515 -3.56 -3.18 -21.50
C PRO A 515 -2.84 -4.17 -22.43
N GLU A 516 -3.05 -4.06 -23.74
CA GLU A 516 -2.45 -4.96 -24.75
C GLU A 516 -0.93 -4.91 -24.74
N GLU A 517 -0.33 -3.74 -24.47
CA GLU A 517 1.11 -3.56 -24.35
C GLU A 517 1.73 -4.34 -23.19
N ARG A 518 0.93 -4.72 -22.19
CA ARG A 518 1.35 -5.52 -21.02
C ARG A 518 0.84 -6.95 -21.09
N ARG A 519 0.13 -7.36 -22.14
CA ARG A 519 -0.56 -8.65 -22.21
C ARG A 519 -0.30 -9.39 -23.52
N LEU A 520 0.30 -10.58 -23.42
CA LEU A 520 0.46 -11.51 -24.54
C LEU A 520 -0.61 -12.61 -24.47
N GLU A 521 -1.43 -12.72 -25.52
CA GLU A 521 -2.27 -13.89 -25.77
C GLU A 521 -1.43 -14.98 -26.44
N HIS A 522 -1.09 -16.02 -25.69
CA HIS A 522 -0.18 -17.06 -26.14
C HIS A 522 -0.89 -18.40 -26.38
N LYS A 523 -0.74 -18.94 -27.59
CA LYS A 523 -1.14 -20.31 -27.94
C LYS A 523 0.07 -21.23 -27.84
N LEU A 524 -0.04 -22.34 -27.09
CA LEU A 524 1.07 -23.29 -26.90
C LEU A 524 1.55 -23.91 -28.22
N GLU A 525 0.68 -23.97 -29.24
CA GLU A 525 0.99 -24.44 -30.58
C GLU A 525 1.91 -23.47 -31.34
N ALA A 526 1.89 -22.18 -30.97
CA ALA A 526 2.72 -21.15 -31.61
C ALA A 526 4.20 -21.21 -31.19
N GLY A 527 4.52 -21.94 -30.11
CA GLY A 527 5.90 -22.19 -29.67
C GLY A 527 6.66 -20.92 -29.25
N TRP A 528 7.98 -20.92 -29.40
CA TRP A 528 8.84 -19.86 -28.86
C TRP A 528 8.63 -18.48 -29.46
N ALA A 529 8.38 -18.38 -30.77
CA ALA A 529 8.46 -17.12 -31.51
C ALA A 529 7.65 -15.96 -30.90
N PRO A 530 6.33 -16.08 -30.63
CA PRO A 530 5.57 -14.97 -30.05
C PRO A 530 5.95 -14.67 -28.59
N LEU A 531 6.34 -15.69 -27.82
CA LEU A 531 6.74 -15.54 -26.43
C LEU A 531 8.07 -14.78 -26.32
N CYS A 532 9.09 -15.23 -27.05
CA CYS A 532 10.41 -14.61 -27.07
C CYS A 532 10.35 -13.18 -27.62
N ALA A 533 9.57 -12.93 -28.67
CA ALA A 533 9.39 -11.59 -29.23
C ALA A 533 8.79 -10.61 -28.19
N PHE A 534 7.75 -11.03 -27.46
CA PHE A 534 7.12 -10.21 -26.44
C PHE A 534 8.04 -9.97 -25.23
N LEU A 535 8.84 -10.97 -24.85
CA LEU A 535 9.78 -10.89 -23.72
C LEU A 535 11.12 -10.23 -24.07
N GLY A 536 11.36 -9.90 -25.35
CA GLY A 536 12.65 -9.38 -25.81
C GLY A 536 13.80 -10.38 -25.63
N LYS A 537 13.53 -11.67 -25.82
CA LYS A 537 14.50 -12.77 -25.67
C LYS A 537 14.82 -13.42 -27.01
N GLU A 538 16.01 -14.02 -27.11
CA GLU A 538 16.36 -14.89 -28.24
C GLU A 538 15.57 -16.20 -28.16
N ILE A 539 15.30 -16.80 -29.32
CA ILE A 539 14.62 -18.11 -29.41
C ILE A 539 15.62 -19.20 -29.01
N PRO A 540 15.34 -20.02 -27.97
CA PRO A 540 16.21 -21.12 -27.57
C PRO A 540 16.30 -22.21 -28.63
N ASP A 541 17.46 -22.86 -28.75
CA ASP A 541 17.68 -24.03 -29.60
C ASP A 541 17.21 -25.35 -28.93
N VAL A 542 16.00 -25.32 -28.38
CA VAL A 542 15.30 -26.49 -27.81
C VAL A 542 13.83 -26.46 -28.20
N PRO A 543 13.15 -27.62 -28.33
CA PRO A 543 11.71 -27.63 -28.58
C PRO A 543 10.92 -26.92 -27.47
N PHE A 544 9.84 -26.23 -27.84
CA PHE A 544 8.95 -25.62 -26.84
C PHE A 544 8.37 -26.70 -25.92
N PRO A 545 8.45 -26.57 -24.58
CA PRO A 545 8.05 -27.62 -23.66
C PRO A 545 6.54 -27.90 -23.76
N ARG A 546 6.18 -29.18 -23.85
CA ARG A 546 4.77 -29.66 -23.85
C ARG A 546 4.56 -30.65 -22.72
N LEU A 547 4.56 -30.10 -21.51
CA LEU A 547 4.43 -30.84 -20.26
C LEU A 547 3.00 -30.72 -19.76
N ASN A 548 2.12 -31.62 -20.19
CA ASN A 548 0.75 -31.68 -19.69
C ASN A 548 0.11 -33.08 -19.86
N ASP A 549 0.90 -34.13 -19.64
CA ASP A 549 0.40 -35.52 -19.70
C ASP A 549 -0.53 -35.81 -18.50
N ARG A 550 -1.75 -36.26 -18.79
CA ARG A 550 -2.77 -36.64 -17.81
C ARG A 550 -2.28 -37.75 -16.88
N ALA A 551 -1.51 -38.71 -17.39
CA ALA A 551 -0.98 -39.83 -16.61
C ALA A 551 0.06 -39.37 -15.57
N ALA A 552 0.91 -38.39 -15.92
CA ALA A 552 1.93 -37.85 -15.02
C ALA A 552 1.32 -37.08 -13.83
N HIS A 553 0.21 -36.37 -14.04
CA HIS A 553 -0.49 -35.65 -12.96
C HIS A 553 -1.10 -36.61 -11.94
N THR A 554 -1.85 -37.64 -12.39
CA THR A 554 -2.46 -38.62 -11.49
C THR A 554 -1.41 -39.39 -10.67
N ALA A 555 -0.25 -39.72 -11.26
CA ALA A 555 0.86 -40.36 -10.56
C ALA A 555 1.49 -39.44 -9.50
N HIS A 556 1.69 -38.16 -9.83
CA HIS A 556 2.28 -37.18 -8.93
C HIS A 556 1.35 -36.84 -7.74
N SER A 557 0.04 -36.69 -7.97
CA SER A 557 -0.95 -36.50 -6.88
C SER A 557 -0.99 -37.69 -5.92
N ARG A 558 -0.84 -38.93 -6.42
CA ARG A 558 -0.74 -40.14 -5.57
C ARG A 558 0.56 -40.16 -4.75
N ALA A 559 1.68 -39.72 -5.31
CA ALA A 559 2.95 -39.61 -4.60
C ALA A 559 2.90 -38.56 -3.47
N ASN A 560 2.35 -37.37 -3.76
CA ASN A 560 2.18 -36.31 -2.77
C ASN A 560 1.23 -36.71 -1.64
N PHE A 561 0.19 -37.49 -1.96
CA PHE A 561 -0.69 -38.08 -0.95
C PHE A 561 0.05 -39.06 -0.03
N ARG A 562 0.87 -39.97 -0.59
CA ARG A 562 1.71 -40.91 0.20
C ARG A 562 2.71 -40.18 1.10
N ASN A 563 3.34 -39.12 0.60
CA ASN A 563 4.27 -38.29 1.38
C ASN A 563 3.56 -37.49 2.48
N SER A 564 2.38 -36.93 2.20
CA SER A 564 1.58 -36.24 3.22
C SER A 564 1.13 -37.19 4.33
N LEU A 565 0.73 -38.42 3.96
CA LEU A 565 0.34 -39.46 4.91
C LEU A 565 1.52 -39.90 5.77
N SER A 566 2.73 -40.07 5.20
CA SER A 566 3.91 -40.46 5.97
C SER A 566 4.36 -39.38 6.95
N LEU A 567 4.24 -38.09 6.59
CA LEU A 567 4.50 -36.96 7.49
C LEU A 567 3.53 -36.93 8.67
N VAL A 568 2.25 -37.20 8.44
CA VAL A 568 1.23 -37.27 9.49
C VAL A 568 1.47 -38.47 10.41
N VAL A 569 1.76 -39.65 9.86
CA VAL A 569 2.11 -40.83 10.65
C VAL A 569 3.35 -40.55 11.52
N ARG A 570 4.38 -39.90 10.96
CA ARG A 570 5.57 -39.50 11.72
C ARG A 570 5.24 -38.52 12.85
N ASN A 571 4.42 -37.51 12.60
CA ASN A 571 4.03 -36.52 13.61
C ASN A 571 3.15 -37.13 14.71
N VAL A 572 2.26 -38.07 14.36
CA VAL A 572 1.50 -38.87 15.33
C VAL A 572 2.43 -39.75 16.16
N LEU A 573 3.44 -40.37 15.54
CA LEU A 573 4.44 -41.17 16.25
C LEU A 573 5.22 -40.33 17.27
N TYR A 574 5.63 -39.11 16.90
CA TYR A 574 6.29 -38.18 17.84
C TYR A 574 5.36 -37.78 19.00
N TRP A 575 4.07 -37.54 18.73
CA TRP A 575 3.09 -37.26 19.79
C TRP A 575 2.88 -38.45 20.72
N VAL A 576 2.76 -39.67 20.17
CA VAL A 576 2.62 -40.89 20.97
C VAL A 576 3.87 -41.12 21.82
N VAL A 577 5.07 -40.97 21.26
CA VAL A 577 6.33 -41.05 22.01
C VAL A 577 6.41 -39.97 23.09
N GLY A 578 6.00 -38.73 22.80
CA GLY A 578 5.96 -37.64 23.77
C GLY A 578 5.00 -37.91 24.93
N VAL A 579 3.79 -38.40 24.66
CA VAL A 579 2.80 -38.76 25.69
C VAL A 579 3.28 -39.95 26.52
N VAL A 580 3.85 -40.98 25.90
CA VAL A 580 4.43 -42.13 26.61
C VAL A 580 5.61 -41.70 27.47
N PHE A 581 6.47 -40.80 26.99
CA PHE A 581 7.60 -40.27 27.74
C PHE A 581 7.15 -39.44 28.95
N VAL A 582 6.17 -38.55 28.78
CA VAL A 582 5.59 -37.76 29.88
C VAL A 582 4.90 -38.67 30.91
N GLY A 583 4.17 -39.69 30.45
CA GLY A 583 3.55 -40.68 31.32
C GLY A 583 4.58 -41.51 32.10
N TYR A 584 5.67 -41.95 31.44
CA TYR A 584 6.78 -42.63 32.09
C TYR A 584 7.49 -41.73 33.11
N LEU A 585 7.73 -40.47 32.78
CA LEU A 585 8.38 -39.50 33.67
C LEU A 585 7.52 -39.23 34.91
N ALA A 586 6.20 -39.09 34.73
CA ALA A 586 5.25 -38.94 35.83
C ALA A 586 5.23 -40.18 36.75
N TRP A 587 5.21 -41.39 36.18
CA TRP A 587 5.29 -42.65 36.93
C TRP A 587 6.61 -42.79 37.69
N TYR A 588 7.74 -42.50 37.04
CA TYR A 588 9.09 -42.56 37.64
C TYR A 588 9.23 -41.59 38.82
N LEU A 589 8.75 -40.35 38.65
CA LEU A 589 8.77 -39.33 39.71
C LEU A 589 7.83 -39.69 40.88
N GLN A 590 6.67 -40.29 40.60
CA GLN A 590 5.79 -40.83 41.65
C GLN A 590 6.48 -41.97 42.43
N GLY A 591 7.14 -42.90 41.73
CA GLY A 591 7.84 -44.01 42.37
C GLY A 591 8.99 -43.58 43.28
N HIS A 592 9.67 -42.47 42.97
CA HIS A 592 10.73 -41.90 43.83
C HIS A 592 10.23 -41.01 44.96
N LEU A 593 9.01 -40.47 44.86
CA LEU A 593 8.37 -39.72 45.95
C LEU A 593 7.79 -40.64 47.03
N PHE A 594 7.38 -41.87 46.70
CA PHE A 594 6.82 -42.83 47.65
C PHE A 594 7.82 -43.86 48.20
N SER A 595 9.07 -43.87 47.75
CA SER A 595 10.13 -44.76 48.27
C SER A 595 11.01 -44.09 49.33
N ARG A 596 10.56 -42.98 49.92
CA ARG A 596 11.32 -42.15 50.86
C ARG A 596 10.68 -41.97 52.24
N ASP A 597 9.71 -42.81 52.57
CA ASP A 597 9.17 -42.99 53.93
C ASP A 597 9.54 -44.37 54.48
#